data_AF-A0AAE0WG49-F1
#
_entry.id   AF-A0AAE0WG49-F1
#
_cell.length_a   1.000
_cell.length_b   1.000
_cell.length_c   1.000
_cell.angle_alpha   90.00
_cell.angle_beta   90.00
_cell.angle_gamma   90.00
#
_symmetry.space_group_name_H-M   'P 1'
#
loop_
_entity.id
_entity.type
_entity.pdbx_description
1 polymer ?
#
loop_
_entity_poly.entity_id
_entity_poly.type
_entity_poly.pdbx_seq_one_letter_code
_entity_poly.pdbx_strand_id
1 'polypeptide(L)'
;MADHSDDEFHILSPQQVNAFVQGEHDTGLPPDHGGPSEEHTGVGAIPSQYDPSRTKKIYARKSQELQARVRWLWWRYCEVYSKDPIDTLRSYQVNDLYDFVHWMLRERKGRIKKARTVQTYWNTLTLIRQLETKCFDVERAVQVEMCGARQNLVAEFNLSAEKEAKPIMRAEDEFELLKTLWESPEMILQHERLRVQLALMIQLAGITGSRPGALRRLQYKDLKIALLPNSDGGEQPRLVMDFTFQHTKRYLGAKDP
;
A
#
# COMPACT_ATOMS: atom_id res chain seq x y z
N MET A 1 -18.16 8.42 -12.94
CA MET A 1 -17.95 8.95 -11.57
C MET A 1 -16.91 8.07 -10.91
N ALA A 2 -15.66 8.55 -10.84
CA ALA A 2 -14.49 7.72 -10.56
C ALA A 2 -14.25 7.59 -9.06
N ASP A 3 -14.59 6.41 -8.53
CA ASP A 3 -14.35 5.98 -7.15
C ASP A 3 -12.85 6.07 -6.80
N HIS A 4 -12.51 7.09 -6.00
CA HIS A 4 -11.20 7.26 -5.38
C HIS A 4 -11.13 6.36 -4.15
N SER A 5 -10.89 5.07 -4.36
CA SER A 5 -10.36 4.22 -3.31
C SER A 5 -8.93 4.65 -2.99
N ASP A 6 -8.77 5.41 -1.90
CA ASP A 6 -7.47 5.66 -1.28
C ASP A 6 -6.88 4.31 -0.82
N ASP A 7 -5.88 3.85 -1.56
CA ASP A 7 -4.95 2.84 -1.08
C ASP A 7 -4.18 3.45 0.10
N GLU A 8 -4.64 3.13 1.31
CA GLU A 8 -3.98 3.41 2.58
C GLU A 8 -2.64 2.66 2.60
N PHE A 9 -1.59 3.31 2.10
CA PHE A 9 -0.21 2.90 2.29
C PHE A 9 0.11 3.03 3.78
N HIS A 10 0.02 1.93 4.52
CA HIS A 10 0.68 1.83 5.81
C HIS A 10 2.18 1.91 5.57
N ILE A 11 2.73 3.08 5.84
CA ILE A 11 4.16 3.29 6.00
C ILE A 11 4.43 3.09 7.48
N LEU A 12 5.30 2.15 7.78
CA LEU A 12 5.71 1.83 9.14
C LEU A 12 6.16 3.11 9.84
N SER A 13 5.71 3.29 11.08
CA SER A 13 6.16 4.39 11.95
C SER A 13 7.68 4.27 12.18
N PRO A 14 8.43 5.38 12.30
CA PRO A 14 9.86 5.36 12.64
C PRO A 14 10.19 4.53 13.89
N GLN A 15 9.23 4.33 14.80
CA GLN A 15 9.39 3.49 15.99
C GLN A 15 9.48 1.98 15.68
N GLN A 16 9.00 1.51 14.52
CA GLN A 16 9.07 0.10 14.12
C GLN A 16 10.40 -0.29 13.44
N VAL A 17 11.26 0.69 13.14
CA VAL A 17 12.57 0.47 12.49
C VAL A 17 13.70 0.35 13.51
N ASN A 18 13.52 0.90 14.72
CA ASN A 18 14.58 0.96 15.74
C ASN A 18 14.76 -0.32 16.59
N ALA A 19 13.94 -1.35 16.42
CA ALA A 19 14.05 -2.58 17.22
C ALA A 19 15.07 -3.60 16.68
N PHE A 20 15.79 -3.31 15.58
CA PHE A 20 16.69 -4.26 14.92
C PHE A 20 18.19 -4.00 15.14
N VAL A 21 18.57 -2.99 15.96
CA VAL A 21 19.97 -2.52 16.05
C VAL A 21 20.53 -2.50 17.48
N GLN A 22 19.87 -3.12 18.47
CA GLN A 22 20.45 -3.25 19.81
C GLN A 22 20.78 -4.70 20.14
N GLY A 23 22.04 -5.06 19.86
CA GLY A 23 22.74 -6.24 20.35
C GLY A 23 24.20 -5.84 20.56
N GLU A 24 24.58 -5.68 21.82
CA GLU A 24 25.75 -4.96 22.33
C GLU A 24 27.12 -5.51 21.90
N HIS A 25 28.08 -4.58 21.81
CA HIS A 25 29.50 -4.84 21.91
C HIS A 25 29.82 -5.30 23.34
N ASP A 26 30.51 -6.43 23.50
CA ASP A 26 31.33 -6.66 24.68
C ASP A 26 32.68 -7.27 24.27
N THR A 27 33.74 -6.59 24.68
CA THR A 27 35.15 -6.88 24.33
C THR A 27 35.82 -7.55 25.52
N GLY A 28 36.14 -8.84 25.40
CA GLY A 28 36.96 -9.57 26.37
C GLY A 28 37.94 -10.52 25.67
N LEU A 29 39.22 -10.13 25.61
CA LEU A 29 40.38 -11.00 25.35
C LEU A 29 40.90 -11.54 26.70
N PRO A 30 41.37 -12.80 26.81
CA PRO A 30 42.81 -13.12 26.66
C PRO A 30 43.10 -14.61 26.27
N PRO A 31 44.32 -15.17 26.42
CA PRO A 31 45.57 -14.89 25.70
C PRO A 31 46.08 -16.10 24.86
N ASP A 32 47.13 -15.80 24.10
CA ASP A 32 47.92 -16.61 23.16
C ASP A 32 48.57 -17.89 23.75
N HIS A 33 48.41 -19.02 23.05
CA HIS A 33 49.30 -20.19 23.11
C HIS A 33 49.46 -20.79 21.70
N GLY A 34 50.70 -20.91 21.26
CA GLY A 34 51.07 -21.20 19.87
C GLY A 34 51.14 -22.66 19.43
N GLY A 35 50.93 -22.83 18.12
CA GLY A 35 51.42 -23.90 17.23
C GLY A 35 50.48 -25.09 16.99
N PRO A 36 50.61 -25.86 15.88
CA PRO A 36 51.34 -25.65 14.63
C PRO A 36 50.44 -25.64 13.36
N SER A 37 51.06 -25.28 12.24
CA SER A 37 50.51 -25.19 10.89
C SER A 37 49.81 -26.47 10.41
N GLU A 38 48.50 -26.41 10.16
CA GLU A 38 47.78 -27.42 9.38
C GLU A 38 47.15 -26.79 8.13
N GLU A 39 47.58 -27.31 6.99
CA GLU A 39 47.08 -27.02 5.64
C GLU A 39 45.55 -27.15 5.60
N HIS A 40 44.84 -26.01 5.65
CA HIS A 40 43.43 -25.97 5.33
C HIS A 40 43.24 -26.04 3.82
N THR A 41 43.15 -27.28 3.36
CA THR A 41 42.50 -27.70 2.12
C THR A 41 41.29 -26.80 1.84
N GLY A 42 41.33 -26.09 0.71
CA GLY A 42 40.32 -25.10 0.34
C GLY A 42 38.92 -25.72 0.29
N VAL A 43 38.10 -25.37 1.29
CA VAL A 43 36.64 -25.57 1.22
C VAL A 43 36.15 -24.60 0.15
N GLY A 44 35.87 -25.13 -1.04
CA GLY A 44 35.26 -24.37 -2.13
C GLY A 44 34.02 -23.64 -1.61
N ALA A 45 34.02 -22.31 -1.73
CA ALA A 45 32.90 -21.49 -1.36
C ALA A 45 31.65 -21.99 -2.11
N ILE A 46 30.67 -22.50 -1.38
CA ILE A 46 29.37 -22.88 -1.95
C ILE A 46 28.81 -21.60 -2.60
N PRO A 47 28.52 -21.61 -3.92
CA PRO A 47 27.95 -20.45 -4.57
C PRO A 47 26.64 -20.09 -3.88
N SER A 48 26.55 -18.85 -3.40
CA SER A 48 25.34 -18.35 -2.76
C SER A 48 24.16 -18.55 -3.70
N GLN A 49 23.17 -19.34 -3.28
CA GLN A 49 21.89 -19.51 -3.99
C GLN A 49 21.02 -18.25 -3.92
N TYR A 50 21.48 -17.21 -3.21
CA TYR A 50 20.79 -15.94 -3.11
C TYR A 50 20.80 -15.23 -4.46
N ASP A 51 19.64 -15.22 -5.12
CA ASP A 51 19.37 -14.38 -6.29
C ASP A 51 18.71 -13.06 -5.84
N PRO A 52 19.44 -11.93 -5.84
CA PRO A 52 18.91 -10.64 -5.42
C PRO A 52 17.79 -10.13 -6.34
N SER A 53 17.61 -10.71 -7.53
CA SER A 53 16.52 -10.35 -8.43
C SER A 53 15.16 -10.85 -7.92
N ARG A 54 15.15 -11.97 -7.17
CA ARG A 54 13.95 -12.58 -6.58
C ARG A 54 13.46 -11.88 -5.30
N THR A 55 14.33 -11.10 -4.66
CA THR A 55 14.00 -10.33 -3.44
C THR A 55 13.64 -8.87 -3.71
N LYS A 56 13.69 -8.43 -4.98
CA LYS A 56 13.25 -7.07 -5.35
C LYS A 56 11.76 -6.93 -5.11
N LYS A 57 11.39 -5.86 -4.40
CA LYS A 57 10.00 -5.52 -4.14
C LYS A 57 9.27 -5.25 -5.45
N ILE A 58 8.32 -6.12 -5.79
CA ILE A 58 7.45 -5.96 -6.96
C ILE A 58 6.29 -5.05 -6.56
N TYR A 59 6.24 -3.86 -7.15
CA TYR A 59 5.15 -2.91 -6.93
C TYR A 59 3.94 -3.27 -7.79
N ALA A 60 2.75 -3.12 -7.22
CA ALA A 60 1.51 -3.22 -7.99
C ALA A 60 1.49 -2.15 -9.11
N ARG A 61 0.83 -2.44 -10.23
CA ARG A 61 0.77 -1.55 -11.41
C ARG A 61 0.36 -0.11 -11.06
N LYS A 62 -0.67 0.08 -10.23
CA LYS A 62 -1.09 1.42 -9.78
C LYS A 62 0.02 2.18 -9.05
N SER A 63 0.79 1.49 -8.21
CA SER A 63 1.93 2.07 -7.51
C SER A 63 3.04 2.45 -8.49
N GLN A 64 3.26 1.66 -9.55
CA GLN A 64 4.22 1.98 -10.61
C GLN A 64 3.76 3.20 -11.43
N GLU A 65 2.47 3.31 -11.74
CA GLU A 65 1.90 4.48 -12.43
C GLU A 65 2.06 5.76 -11.59
N LEU A 66 1.86 5.68 -10.27
CA LEU A 66 2.12 6.80 -9.37
C LEU A 66 3.62 7.16 -9.33
N GLN A 67 4.51 6.18 -9.24
CA GLN A 67 5.96 6.40 -9.30
C GLN A 67 6.37 7.09 -10.61
N ALA A 68 5.91 6.59 -11.76
CA ALA A 68 6.20 7.19 -13.06
C ALA A 68 5.70 8.64 -13.14
N ARG A 69 4.52 8.92 -12.59
CA ARG A 69 3.96 10.27 -12.54
C ARG A 69 4.76 11.21 -11.65
N VAL A 70 5.13 10.79 -10.45
CA VAL A 70 5.92 11.61 -9.52
C VAL A 70 7.32 11.84 -10.07
N ARG A 71 7.93 10.82 -10.69
CA ARG A 71 9.21 10.94 -11.40
C ARG A 71 9.12 11.99 -12.50
N TRP A 72 8.11 11.91 -13.36
CA TRP A 72 7.92 12.89 -14.42
C TRP A 72 7.78 14.33 -13.89
N LEU A 73 7.01 14.52 -12.80
CA LEU A 73 6.89 15.84 -12.16
C LEU A 73 8.23 16.34 -11.61
N TRP A 74 9.00 15.47 -10.96
CA TRP A 74 10.31 15.81 -10.42
C TRP A 74 11.25 16.29 -11.52
N TRP A 75 11.33 15.53 -12.61
CA TRP A 75 12.15 15.87 -13.77
C TRP A 75 11.72 17.21 -14.38
N ARG A 76 10.41 17.44 -14.52
CA ARG A 76 9.89 18.71 -15.03
C ARG A 76 10.21 19.90 -14.11
N TYR A 77 10.13 19.71 -12.80
CA TYR A 77 10.56 20.71 -11.83
C TYR A 77 12.05 21.03 -12.00
N CYS A 78 12.91 20.01 -12.04
CA CYS A 78 14.35 20.21 -12.23
C CYS A 78 14.67 20.93 -13.54
N GLU A 79 13.95 20.63 -14.63
CA GLU A 79 14.08 21.35 -15.91
C GLU A 79 13.74 22.83 -15.78
N VAL A 80 12.60 23.17 -15.13
CA VAL A 80 12.15 24.56 -14.95
C VAL A 80 13.14 25.38 -14.12
N TYR A 81 13.75 24.77 -13.10
CA TYR A 81 14.69 25.44 -12.20
C TYR A 81 16.16 25.19 -12.56
N SER A 82 16.44 24.60 -13.74
CA SER A 82 17.80 24.31 -14.24
C SER A 82 18.68 23.55 -13.24
N LYS A 83 18.11 22.53 -12.60
CA LYS A 83 18.79 21.61 -11.67
C LYS A 83 19.01 20.26 -12.34
N ASP A 84 20.11 19.57 -11.99
CA ASP A 84 20.25 18.17 -12.40
C ASP A 84 19.32 17.28 -11.54
N PRO A 85 18.43 16.49 -12.15
CA PRO A 85 17.42 15.74 -11.40
C PRO A 85 18.01 14.62 -10.53
N ILE A 86 19.13 14.02 -10.93
CA ILE A 86 19.74 12.89 -10.21
C ILE A 86 20.59 13.39 -9.06
N ASP A 87 21.42 14.41 -9.29
CA ASP A 87 22.26 15.00 -8.26
C ASP A 87 21.42 15.68 -7.18
N THR A 88 20.32 16.34 -7.55
CA THR A 88 19.38 16.93 -6.58
C THR A 88 18.66 15.85 -5.76
N LEU A 89 18.32 14.70 -6.36
CA LEU A 89 17.80 13.56 -5.58
C LEU A 89 18.86 12.97 -4.65
N ARG A 90 20.12 12.96 -5.07
CA ARG A 90 21.23 12.45 -4.26
C ARG A 90 21.49 13.35 -3.05
N SER A 91 21.54 14.67 -3.25
CA SER A 91 21.72 15.65 -2.18
C SER A 91 20.54 15.71 -1.22
N TYR A 92 19.32 15.51 -1.73
CA TYR A 92 18.07 15.38 -0.98
C TYR A 92 17.84 16.47 0.07
N GLN A 93 18.15 17.71 -0.31
CA GLN A 93 18.07 18.89 0.56
C GLN A 93 16.62 19.31 0.80
N VAL A 94 16.28 19.70 2.04
CA VAL A 94 14.90 20.07 2.43
C VAL A 94 14.34 21.20 1.58
N ASN A 95 15.15 22.21 1.24
CA ASN A 95 14.71 23.34 0.41
C ASN A 95 14.26 22.87 -0.99
N ASP A 96 15.04 22.01 -1.64
CA ASP A 96 14.69 21.48 -2.96
C ASP A 96 13.39 20.67 -2.94
N LEU A 97 13.18 19.93 -1.86
CA LEU A 97 12.01 19.09 -1.66
C LEU A 97 10.76 19.92 -1.34
N TYR A 98 10.91 20.95 -0.51
CA TYR A 98 9.85 21.91 -0.24
C TYR A 98 9.43 22.63 -1.52
N ASP A 99 10.39 23.21 -2.24
CA ASP A 99 10.18 23.94 -3.49
C ASP A 99 9.53 23.06 -4.55
N PHE A 100 9.95 21.80 -4.66
CA PHE A 100 9.31 20.83 -5.56
C PHE A 100 7.83 20.64 -5.24
N VAL A 101 7.49 20.37 -3.97
CA VAL A 101 6.11 20.11 -3.58
C VAL A 101 5.27 21.38 -3.74
N HIS A 102 5.83 22.54 -3.39
CA HIS A 102 5.21 23.85 -3.56
C HIS A 102 4.90 24.15 -5.03
N TRP A 103 5.90 24.01 -5.91
CA TRP A 103 5.74 24.15 -7.36
C TRP A 103 4.67 23.19 -7.89
N MET A 104 4.70 21.91 -7.47
CA MET A 104 3.74 20.90 -7.90
C MET A 104 2.30 21.22 -7.48
N LEU A 105 2.10 21.78 -6.28
CA LEU A 105 0.79 22.25 -5.81
C LEU A 105 0.29 23.44 -6.64
N ARG A 106 1.17 24.39 -6.96
CA ARG A 106 0.85 25.54 -7.84
C ARG A 106 0.46 25.10 -9.25
N GLU A 107 1.27 24.25 -9.87
CA GLU A 107 1.05 23.74 -11.23
C GLU A 107 -0.30 22.99 -11.34
N ARG A 108 -0.70 22.35 -10.24
CA ARG A 108 -1.96 21.60 -10.19
C ARG A 108 -3.19 22.44 -9.89
N LYS A 109 -3.07 23.75 -9.66
CA LYS A 109 -4.18 24.72 -9.58
C LYS A 109 -5.36 24.23 -8.72
N GLY A 110 -5.08 23.76 -7.50
CA GLY A 110 -6.11 23.32 -6.54
C GLY A 110 -6.73 21.94 -6.81
N ARG A 111 -6.21 21.16 -7.76
CA ARG A 111 -6.62 19.75 -7.94
C ARG A 111 -6.24 18.86 -6.77
N ILE A 112 -5.20 19.23 -6.01
CA ILE A 112 -4.82 18.56 -4.77
C ILE A 112 -5.48 19.33 -3.62
N LYS A 113 -6.34 18.64 -2.87
CA LYS A 113 -7.13 19.24 -1.78
C LYS A 113 -6.87 18.61 -0.41
N LYS A 114 -6.09 17.52 -0.35
CA LYS A 114 -5.91 16.71 0.86
C LYS A 114 -4.44 16.65 1.26
N ALA A 115 -4.17 16.85 2.54
CA ALA A 115 -2.83 16.76 3.12
C ALA A 115 -2.18 15.38 2.90
N ARG A 116 -2.97 14.30 3.03
CA ARG A 116 -2.50 12.92 2.79
C ARG A 116 -1.93 12.72 1.38
N THR A 117 -2.41 13.45 0.38
CA THR A 117 -1.89 13.35 -0.99
C THR A 117 -0.47 13.88 -1.05
N VAL A 118 -0.17 14.99 -0.36
CA VAL A 118 1.20 15.53 -0.27
C VAL A 118 2.13 14.52 0.39
N GLN A 119 1.70 13.89 1.49
CA GLN A 119 2.45 12.82 2.15
C GLN A 119 2.75 11.67 1.17
N THR A 120 1.74 11.20 0.42
CA THR A 120 1.92 10.12 -0.56
C THR A 120 2.92 10.48 -1.65
N TYR A 121 2.89 11.71 -2.16
CA TYR A 121 3.84 12.17 -3.18
C TYR A 121 5.26 12.23 -2.62
N TRP A 122 5.41 12.76 -1.41
CA TRP A 122 6.68 12.78 -0.68
C TRP A 122 7.27 11.37 -0.54
N ASN A 123 6.50 10.42 -0.01
CA ASN A 123 6.95 9.04 0.18
C ASN A 123 7.32 8.36 -1.15
N THR A 124 6.56 8.68 -2.21
CA THR A 124 6.85 8.17 -3.56
C THR A 124 8.16 8.76 -4.09
N LEU A 125 8.42 10.04 -3.85
CA LEU A 125 9.68 10.68 -4.21
C LEU A 125 10.87 10.07 -3.46
N THR A 126 10.71 9.80 -2.16
CA THR A 126 11.72 9.07 -1.37
C THR A 126 12.02 7.72 -2.02
N LEU A 127 11.00 6.96 -2.41
CA LEU A 127 11.20 5.69 -3.10
C LEU A 127 11.91 5.85 -4.45
N ILE A 128 11.56 6.86 -5.24
CA ILE A 128 12.22 7.14 -6.51
C ILE A 128 13.71 7.45 -6.28
N ARG A 129 14.05 8.26 -5.28
CA ARG A 129 15.44 8.49 -4.89
C ARG A 129 16.18 7.19 -4.63
N GLN A 130 15.61 6.30 -3.80
CA GLN A 130 16.25 5.02 -3.48
C GLN A 130 16.53 4.18 -4.74
N LEU A 131 15.58 4.17 -5.67
CA LEU A 131 15.69 3.40 -6.91
C LEU A 131 16.73 3.99 -7.88
N GLU A 132 16.76 5.31 -8.04
CA GLU A 132 17.60 6.01 -9.02
C GLU A 132 19.02 6.26 -8.51
N THR A 133 19.18 6.60 -7.23
CA THR A 133 20.48 6.98 -6.64
C THR A 133 21.16 5.87 -5.85
N LYS A 134 20.43 4.80 -5.51
CA LYS A 134 20.87 3.73 -4.59
C LYS A 134 21.14 4.20 -3.16
N CYS A 135 20.76 5.43 -2.81
CA CYS A 135 20.80 5.92 -1.43
C CYS A 135 19.50 5.54 -0.71
N PHE A 136 19.56 4.56 0.19
CA PHE A 136 18.39 4.03 0.90
C PHE A 136 18.02 4.84 2.14
N ASP A 137 19.03 5.41 2.80
CA ASP A 137 18.84 6.16 4.04
C ASP A 137 18.43 7.60 3.78
N VAL A 138 17.50 8.08 4.60
CA VAL A 138 17.12 9.48 4.68
C VAL A 138 17.50 9.96 6.06
N GLU A 139 18.36 10.98 6.12
CA GLU A 139 18.80 11.57 7.38
C GLU A 139 17.62 12.00 8.25
N ARG A 140 17.73 11.76 9.56
CA ARG A 140 16.66 12.06 10.52
C ARG A 140 16.29 13.54 10.52
N ALA A 141 17.27 14.43 10.35
CA ALA A 141 17.04 15.87 10.24
C ALA A 141 16.09 16.20 9.08
N VAL A 142 16.36 15.68 7.87
CA VAL A 142 15.49 15.84 6.70
C VAL A 142 14.08 15.33 6.97
N GLN A 143 13.91 14.18 7.64
CA GLN A 143 12.58 13.65 7.95
C GLN A 143 11.78 14.57 8.88
N VAL A 144 12.43 15.13 9.91
CA VAL A 144 11.81 16.03 10.89
C VAL A 144 11.48 17.37 10.23
N GLU A 145 12.41 17.96 9.50
CA GLU A 145 12.20 19.24 8.83
C GLU A 145 11.08 19.13 7.78
N MET A 146 11.04 18.04 7.02
CA MET A 146 9.97 17.80 6.05
C MET A 146 8.59 17.63 6.69
N CYS A 147 8.50 17.21 7.96
CA CYS A 147 7.23 17.23 8.68
C CYS A 147 6.71 18.68 8.84
N GLY A 148 7.56 19.61 9.28
CA GLY A 148 7.21 21.02 9.38
C GLY A 148 6.96 21.66 8.01
N ALA A 149 7.80 21.33 7.02
CA ALA A 149 7.67 21.79 5.64
C ALA A 149 6.29 21.43 5.05
N ARG A 150 5.82 20.19 5.26
CA ARG A 150 4.48 19.76 4.84
C ARG A 150 3.36 20.47 5.60
N GLN A 151 3.52 20.73 6.89
CA GLN A 151 2.52 21.48 7.66
C GLN A 151 2.36 22.91 7.12
N ASN A 152 3.47 23.56 6.80
CA ASN A 152 3.46 24.90 6.17
C ASN A 152 2.73 24.87 4.82
N LEU A 153 3.02 23.88 3.96
CA LEU A 153 2.33 23.72 2.68
C LEU A 153 0.84 23.43 2.84
N VAL A 154 0.45 22.64 3.84
CA VAL A 154 -0.95 22.36 4.15
C VAL A 154 -1.68 23.65 4.52
N ALA A 155 -1.07 24.51 5.34
CA ALA A 155 -1.63 25.79 5.71
C ALA A 155 -1.69 26.76 4.50
N GLU A 156 -0.58 26.91 3.77
CA GLU A 156 -0.48 27.85 2.63
C GLU A 156 -1.51 27.54 1.54
N PHE A 157 -1.68 26.26 1.19
CA PHE A 157 -2.60 25.84 0.12
C PHE A 157 -4.00 25.47 0.65
N ASN A 158 -4.30 25.70 1.92
CA ASN A 158 -5.57 25.36 2.57
C ASN A 158 -5.98 23.89 2.33
N LEU A 159 -5.04 22.96 2.49
CA LEU A 159 -5.29 21.54 2.28
C LEU A 159 -6.05 20.96 3.49
N SER A 160 -7.08 20.16 3.22
CA SER A 160 -7.82 19.48 4.28
C SER A 160 -6.98 18.36 4.89
N ALA A 161 -6.73 18.48 6.20
CA ALA A 161 -6.13 17.45 7.05
C ALA A 161 -7.19 16.57 7.74
N GLU A 162 -8.47 16.91 7.58
CA GLU A 162 -9.57 16.17 8.17
C GLU A 162 -9.62 14.74 7.65
N LYS A 163 -9.72 13.81 8.59
CA LYS A 163 -10.02 12.42 8.29
C LYS A 163 -11.51 12.36 7.99
N GLU A 164 -11.86 12.19 6.72
CA GLU A 164 -13.24 11.89 6.34
C GLU A 164 -13.68 10.62 7.06
N ALA A 165 -14.84 10.70 7.72
CA ALA A 165 -15.47 9.54 8.31
C ALA A 165 -15.69 8.53 7.18
N LYS A 166 -15.08 7.34 7.30
CA LYS A 166 -15.38 6.25 6.38
C LYS A 166 -16.85 5.89 6.64
N PRO A 167 -17.77 6.06 5.68
CA PRO A 167 -19.17 5.72 5.90
C PRO A 167 -19.23 4.23 6.25
N ILE A 168 -19.86 3.92 7.38
CA ILE A 168 -20.09 2.55 7.81
C ILE A 168 -21.49 2.19 7.35
N MET A 169 -21.60 1.16 6.51
CA MET A 169 -22.89 0.55 6.16
C MET A 169 -23.23 -0.46 7.25
N ARG A 170 -24.34 -0.24 7.95
CA ARG A 170 -24.89 -1.22 8.90
C ARG A 170 -25.79 -2.21 8.18
N ALA A 171 -26.22 -3.26 8.88
CA ALA A 171 -27.11 -4.27 8.31
C ALA A 171 -28.46 -3.66 7.88
N GLU A 172 -28.94 -2.64 8.60
CA GLU A 172 -30.16 -1.91 8.25
C GLU A 172 -29.98 -1.09 6.97
N ASP A 173 -28.82 -0.45 6.79
CA ASP A 173 -28.49 0.27 5.57
C ASP A 173 -28.36 -0.68 4.37
N GLU A 174 -27.77 -1.86 4.59
CA GLU A 174 -27.68 -2.91 3.57
C GLU A 174 -29.06 -3.42 3.16
N PHE A 175 -29.96 -3.63 4.13
CA PHE A 175 -31.35 -4.00 3.87
C PHE A 175 -32.06 -2.96 3.02
N GLU A 176 -32.00 -1.67 3.40
CA GLU A 176 -32.62 -0.59 2.63
C GLU A 176 -32.00 -0.44 1.23
N LEU A 177 -30.68 -0.64 1.10
CA LEU A 177 -30.00 -0.65 -0.19
C LEU A 177 -30.51 -1.78 -1.09
N LEU A 178 -30.61 -3.00 -0.55
CA LEU A 178 -31.15 -4.15 -1.27
C LEU A 178 -32.62 -3.94 -1.63
N LYS A 179 -33.44 -3.45 -0.70
CA LYS A 179 -34.84 -3.12 -0.97
C LYS A 179 -34.98 -2.10 -2.10
N THR A 180 -34.22 -1.01 -2.04
CA THR A 180 -34.18 0.00 -3.11
C THR A 180 -33.74 -0.61 -4.43
N LEU A 181 -32.72 -1.47 -4.42
CA LEU A 181 -32.24 -2.19 -5.59
C LEU A 181 -33.35 -3.05 -6.22
N TRP A 182 -34.22 -3.67 -5.43
CA TRP A 182 -35.30 -4.53 -5.93
C TRP A 182 -36.56 -3.77 -6.34
N GLU A 183 -36.95 -2.76 -5.58
CA GLU A 183 -38.26 -2.10 -5.71
C GLU A 183 -38.21 -0.81 -6.55
N SER A 184 -37.04 -0.16 -6.67
CA SER A 184 -36.96 1.14 -7.33
C SER A 184 -37.16 1.03 -8.84
N PRO A 185 -38.15 1.74 -9.42
CA PRO A 185 -38.31 1.85 -10.87
C PRO A 185 -37.31 2.83 -11.49
N GLU A 186 -36.67 3.68 -10.68
CA GLU A 186 -35.69 4.68 -11.15
C GLU A 186 -34.33 4.03 -11.46
N MET A 187 -34.06 2.85 -10.90
CA MET A 187 -32.81 2.14 -11.13
C MET A 187 -32.86 1.35 -12.44
N ILE A 188 -32.48 2.02 -13.52
CA ILE A 188 -32.40 1.42 -14.85
C ILE A 188 -31.09 0.64 -14.99
N LEU A 189 -31.19 -0.67 -15.16
CA LEU A 189 -30.07 -1.56 -15.46
C LEU A 189 -30.14 -2.01 -16.92
N GLN A 190 -28.98 -2.29 -17.52
CA GLN A 190 -28.93 -2.77 -18.91
C GLN A 190 -29.70 -4.09 -19.11
N HIS A 191 -29.71 -4.96 -18.09
CA HIS A 191 -30.52 -6.16 -18.04
C HIS A 191 -30.71 -6.62 -16.58
N GLU A 192 -31.82 -7.29 -16.28
CA GLU A 192 -32.19 -7.66 -14.90
C GLU A 192 -31.22 -8.63 -14.21
N ARG A 193 -30.43 -9.40 -14.96
CA ARG A 193 -29.33 -10.19 -14.38
C ARG A 193 -28.33 -9.32 -13.58
N LEU A 194 -28.11 -8.05 -13.95
CA LEU A 194 -27.24 -7.15 -13.18
C LEU A 194 -27.81 -6.87 -11.79
N ARG A 195 -29.15 -6.85 -11.64
CA ARG A 195 -29.82 -6.63 -10.35
C ARG A 195 -29.49 -7.75 -9.39
N VAL A 196 -29.68 -8.99 -9.84
CA VAL A 196 -29.36 -10.21 -9.07
C VAL A 196 -27.87 -10.26 -8.72
N GLN A 197 -26.99 -9.95 -9.68
CA GLN A 197 -25.54 -9.96 -9.44
C GLN A 197 -25.10 -8.88 -8.45
N LEU A 198 -25.68 -7.68 -8.54
CA LEU A 198 -25.38 -6.58 -7.63
C LEU A 198 -25.89 -6.89 -6.22
N ALA A 199 -27.09 -7.46 -6.10
CA ALA A 199 -27.64 -7.91 -4.82
C ALA A 199 -26.69 -8.91 -4.13
N LEU A 200 -26.23 -9.93 -4.87
CA LEU A 200 -25.27 -10.90 -4.35
C LEU A 200 -23.94 -10.24 -3.94
N MET A 201 -23.43 -9.30 -4.75
CA MET A 201 -22.18 -8.60 -4.41
C MET A 201 -22.32 -7.73 -3.16
N ILE A 202 -23.47 -7.07 -2.95
CA ILE A 202 -23.76 -6.29 -1.74
C ILE A 202 -23.76 -7.21 -0.53
N GLN A 203 -24.48 -8.33 -0.59
CA GLN A 203 -24.54 -9.32 0.49
C GLN A 203 -23.16 -9.92 0.83
N LEU A 204 -22.38 -10.29 -0.18
CA LEU A 204 -21.03 -10.78 0.03
C LEU A 204 -20.12 -9.70 0.62
N ALA A 205 -20.26 -8.44 0.20
CA ALA A 205 -19.50 -7.32 0.75
C ALA A 205 -19.82 -7.10 2.24
N GLY A 206 -21.10 -7.08 2.60
CA GLY A 206 -21.58 -6.89 3.96
C GLY A 206 -21.12 -7.98 4.91
N ILE A 207 -21.33 -9.25 4.54
CA ILE A 207 -21.01 -10.41 5.40
C ILE A 207 -19.50 -10.61 5.54
N THR A 208 -18.73 -10.44 4.47
CA THR A 208 -17.31 -10.84 4.45
C THR A 208 -16.33 -9.68 4.64
N GLY A 209 -16.81 -8.43 4.54
CA GLY A 209 -15.94 -7.25 4.51
C GLY A 209 -14.97 -7.24 3.32
N SER A 210 -15.27 -8.01 2.27
CA SER A 210 -14.39 -8.15 1.11
C SER A 210 -14.34 -6.87 0.29
N ARG A 211 -13.13 -6.49 -0.16
CA ARG A 211 -12.95 -5.34 -1.05
C ARG A 211 -13.65 -5.58 -2.39
N PRO A 212 -14.18 -4.54 -3.06
CA PRO A 212 -14.82 -4.67 -4.38
C PRO A 212 -13.96 -5.40 -5.41
N GLY A 213 -12.64 -5.18 -5.39
CA GLY A 213 -11.71 -5.88 -6.29
C GLY A 213 -11.62 -7.39 -6.07
N ALA A 214 -11.83 -7.89 -4.85
CA ALA A 214 -11.88 -9.32 -4.56
C ALA A 214 -13.20 -9.93 -5.06
N LEU A 215 -14.33 -9.27 -4.78
CA LEU A 215 -15.67 -9.69 -5.22
C LEU A 215 -15.76 -9.78 -6.74
N ARG A 216 -15.26 -8.76 -7.46
CA ARG A 216 -15.27 -8.71 -8.93
C ARG A 216 -14.43 -9.80 -9.62
N ARG A 217 -13.52 -10.44 -8.90
CA ARG A 217 -12.65 -11.51 -9.43
C ARG A 217 -13.07 -12.91 -8.98
N LEU A 218 -14.18 -13.04 -8.25
CA LEU A 218 -14.72 -14.32 -7.84
C LEU A 218 -15.10 -15.15 -9.08
N GLN A 219 -14.67 -16.41 -9.13
CA GLN A 219 -14.95 -17.35 -10.21
C GLN A 219 -15.73 -18.56 -9.69
N TYR A 220 -16.38 -19.32 -10.57
CA TYR A 220 -17.12 -20.53 -10.14
C TYR A 220 -16.26 -21.57 -9.42
N LYS A 221 -14.97 -21.66 -9.74
CA LYS A 221 -14.02 -22.54 -9.05
C LYS A 221 -13.80 -22.16 -7.56
N ASP A 222 -14.14 -20.92 -7.21
CA ASP A 222 -13.98 -20.39 -5.86
C ASP A 222 -15.23 -20.62 -4.98
N LEU A 223 -16.28 -21.19 -5.57
CA LEU A 223 -17.53 -21.55 -4.92
C LEU A 223 -17.53 -23.06 -4.63
N LYS A 224 -17.82 -23.42 -3.38
CA LYS A 224 -18.18 -24.80 -3.02
C LYS A 224 -19.63 -24.81 -2.55
N ILE A 225 -20.37 -25.81 -3.00
CA ILE A 225 -21.77 -25.97 -2.68
C ILE A 225 -21.93 -27.31 -1.96
N ALA A 226 -22.55 -27.28 -0.79
CA ALA A 226 -22.88 -28.47 -0.02
C ALA A 226 -24.37 -28.47 0.32
N LEU A 227 -25.00 -29.64 0.25
CA LEU A 227 -26.34 -29.87 0.77
C LEU A 227 -26.18 -30.58 2.11
N LEU A 228 -26.60 -29.91 3.18
CA LEU A 228 -26.57 -30.47 4.53
C LEU A 228 -27.94 -31.02 4.91
N PRO A 229 -28.01 -32.17 5.59
CA PRO A 229 -29.25 -32.66 6.18
C PRO A 229 -29.83 -31.62 7.15
N ASN A 230 -31.16 -31.52 7.19
CA ASN A 230 -31.81 -30.61 8.11
C ASN A 230 -31.74 -31.17 9.54
N SER A 231 -31.01 -30.51 10.44
CA SER A 231 -30.87 -30.91 11.84
C SER A 231 -32.19 -30.91 12.60
N ASP A 232 -33.19 -30.16 12.10
CA ASP A 232 -34.45 -29.90 12.79
C ASP A 232 -35.59 -30.81 12.28
N GLY A 233 -35.26 -31.86 11.51
CA GLY A 233 -36.19 -32.90 11.05
C GLY A 233 -37.06 -32.54 9.84
N GLY A 234 -36.86 -31.38 9.21
CA GLY A 234 -37.57 -31.01 7.99
C GLY A 234 -37.06 -31.77 6.75
N GLU A 235 -37.96 -32.10 5.82
CA GLU A 235 -37.64 -32.89 4.61
C GLU A 235 -36.69 -32.19 3.63
N GLN A 236 -36.58 -30.86 3.70
CA GLN A 236 -35.74 -30.10 2.77
C GLN A 236 -34.30 -29.96 3.28
N PRO A 237 -33.29 -30.36 2.48
CA PRO A 237 -31.89 -30.16 2.83
C PRO A 237 -31.51 -28.67 2.81
N ARG A 238 -30.57 -28.27 3.67
CA ARG A 238 -30.03 -26.90 3.72
C ARG A 238 -28.91 -26.73 2.70
N LEU A 239 -29.03 -25.74 1.84
CA LEU A 239 -27.98 -25.37 0.90
C LEU A 239 -26.95 -24.48 1.59
N VAL A 240 -25.69 -24.90 1.59
CA VAL A 240 -24.56 -24.12 2.08
C VAL A 240 -23.65 -23.78 0.91
N MET A 241 -23.28 -22.51 0.81
CA MET A 241 -22.36 -21.99 -0.18
C MET A 241 -21.13 -21.41 0.51
N ASP A 242 -19.97 -22.00 0.24
CA ASP A 242 -18.69 -21.50 0.73
C ASP A 242 -17.98 -20.72 -0.37
N PHE A 243 -17.56 -19.50 -0.04
CA PHE A 243 -16.87 -18.60 -0.96
C PHE A 243 -15.40 -18.43 -0.59
N THR A 244 -14.49 -18.72 -1.52
CA THR A 244 -13.05 -18.57 -1.31
C THR A 244 -12.51 -17.34 -2.06
N PHE A 245 -12.24 -16.25 -1.34
CA PHE A 245 -11.74 -15.02 -1.96
C PHE A 245 -10.22 -15.04 -2.13
N GLN A 246 -9.72 -15.39 -3.32
CA GLN A 246 -8.28 -15.50 -3.60
C GLN A 246 -7.54 -14.16 -3.67
N HIS A 247 -8.26 -13.07 -3.97
CA HIS A 247 -7.71 -11.74 -4.24
C HIS A 247 -8.01 -10.72 -3.13
N THR A 248 -8.13 -11.21 -1.90
CA THR A 248 -8.08 -10.39 -0.69
C THR A 248 -6.66 -9.81 -0.52
N LYS A 249 -6.50 -8.80 0.34
CA LYS A 249 -5.17 -8.28 0.69
C LYS A 249 -4.39 -9.43 1.34
N ARG A 250 -3.53 -10.10 0.58
CA ARG A 250 -2.63 -11.11 1.12
C ARG A 250 -1.62 -10.38 1.99
N TYR A 251 -1.49 -10.82 3.24
CA TYR A 251 -0.32 -10.47 4.02
C TYR A 251 0.91 -11.00 3.27
N LEU A 252 1.95 -10.17 3.15
CA LEU A 252 3.19 -10.51 2.43
C LEU A 252 4.09 -11.50 3.22
N GLY A 253 3.51 -12.26 4.16
CA GLY A 253 4.17 -13.22 5.03
C GLY A 253 3.19 -13.85 6.02
N ALA A 254 3.59 -14.98 6.61
CA ALA A 254 2.90 -15.50 7.79
C ALA A 254 3.01 -14.49 8.93
N LYS A 255 1.97 -14.39 9.76
CA LYS A 255 2.03 -13.62 11.00
C LYS A 255 2.98 -14.37 11.93
N ASP A 256 3.98 -13.69 12.49
CA ASP A 256 4.77 -14.27 13.58
C ASP A 256 3.82 -14.71 14.71
N PRO A 257 4.07 -15.87 15.35
CA PRO A 257 3.21 -16.42 16.39
C PRO A 257 2.99 -15.47 17.57
#